data_AF-A0A1G7CCM0-F1
#
_entry.id   AF-A0A1G7CCM0-F1
#
_cell.length_a   1.000
_cell.length_b   1.000
_cell.length_c   1.000
_cell.angle_alpha   90.00
_cell.angle_beta   90.00
_cell.angle_gamma   90.00
#
_symmetry.space_group_name_H-M   'P 1'
#
loop_
_entity.id
_entity.type
_entity.pdbx_description
1 polymer ?
#
loop_
_entity_poly.entity_id
_entity_poly.type
_entity_poly.pdbx_seq_one_letter_code
_entity_poly.pdbx_strand_id
1 'polypeptide(L)'
;MSTSPEFVAGMRRLRRRRLFLWVMIAVYLPMIWLVLEISQSDRVTGLFFAGWVVLVGVAANLTAFCRCPQCGNFFHLNGVVPLYLRHCLHCGLHISGDPARNAFERRRRP
;
A
#
# COMPACT_ATOMS: atom_id res chain seq x y z
N MET A 1 -22.32 6.36 -12.52
CA MET A 1 -20.91 6.66 -12.19
C MET A 1 -20.84 6.75 -10.66
N SER A 2 -20.07 5.93 -9.94
CA SER A 2 -20.16 5.90 -8.46
C SER A 2 -19.36 7.03 -7.83
N THR A 3 -19.87 8.25 -7.89
CA THR A 3 -19.40 9.44 -7.16
C THR A 3 -19.97 9.47 -5.74
N SER A 4 -20.25 8.31 -5.14
CA SER A 4 -20.76 8.26 -3.77
C SER A 4 -19.69 8.76 -2.79
N PRO A 5 -20.07 9.51 -1.74
CA PRO A 5 -19.14 9.97 -0.70
C PRO A 5 -18.30 8.82 -0.11
N GLU A 6 -18.92 7.65 0.03
CA GLU A 6 -18.29 6.42 0.52
C GLU A 6 -17.17 5.91 -0.40
N PHE A 7 -17.38 5.95 -1.73
CA PHE A 7 -16.37 5.56 -2.70
C PHE A 7 -15.15 6.48 -2.62
N VAL A 8 -15.37 7.79 -2.58
CA VAL A 8 -14.29 8.79 -2.46
C VAL A 8 -13.52 8.61 -1.15
N ALA A 9 -14.23 8.39 -0.04
CA ALA A 9 -13.61 8.15 1.27
C ALA A 9 -12.78 6.85 1.27
N GLY A 10 -13.29 5.76 0.70
CA GLY A 10 -12.57 4.50 0.55
C GLY A 10 -11.31 4.64 -0.30
N MET A 11 -11.40 5.34 -1.43
CA MET A 11 -10.23 5.62 -2.28
C MET A 11 -9.17 6.47 -1.58
N ARG A 12 -9.59 7.47 -0.79
CA ARG A 12 -8.67 8.30 0.00
C ARG A 12 -7.92 7.47 1.05
N ARG A 13 -8.61 6.54 1.73
CA ARG A 13 -7.99 5.63 2.71
C ARG A 13 -6.95 4.71 2.05
N LEU A 14 -7.28 4.13 0.89
CA LEU A 14 -6.38 3.25 0.13
C LEU A 14 -5.10 3.99 -0.28
N ARG A 15 -5.24 5.19 -0.87
CA ARG A 15 -4.08 6.01 -1.27
C ARG A 15 -3.23 6.45 -0.09
N ARG A 16 -3.86 6.87 1.03
CA ARG A 16 -3.14 7.31 2.22
C ARG A 16 -2.28 6.19 2.81
N ARG A 17 -2.81 4.96 2.89
CA ARG A 17 -2.05 3.81 3.42
C ARG A 17 -0.89 3.42 2.51
N ARG A 18 -1.10 3.44 1.19
CA ARG A 18 -0.02 3.20 0.23
C ARG A 18 1.04 4.30 0.26
N LEU A 19 0.63 5.56 0.36
CA LEU A 19 1.55 6.69 0.53
C LEU A 19 2.34 6.56 1.82
N PHE A 20 1.70 6.18 2.93
CA PHE A 20 2.36 5.93 4.21
C PHE A 20 3.45 4.86 4.09
N LEU A 21 3.16 3.73 3.43
CA LEU A 21 4.16 2.69 3.14
C LEU A 21 5.33 3.24 2.32
N TRP A 22 5.05 3.99 1.25
CA TRP A 22 6.10 4.59 0.41
C TRP A 22 6.96 5.61 1.16
N VAL A 23 6.34 6.46 1.98
CA VAL A 23 7.06 7.43 2.83
C VAL A 23 7.97 6.68 3.82
N MET A 24 7.46 5.63 4.47
CA MET A 24 8.25 4.79 5.37
C MET A 24 9.48 4.16 4.69
N ILE A 25 9.32 3.72 3.46
CA ILE A 25 10.43 3.17 2.66
C ILE A 25 11.39 4.30 2.25
N ALA A 26 10.88 5.45 1.84
CA ALA A 26 11.71 6.58 1.41
C ALA A 26 12.56 7.14 2.58
N VAL A 27 11.99 7.21 3.79
CA VAL A 27 12.68 7.67 5.00
C VAL A 27 13.82 6.74 5.42
N TYR A 28 13.79 5.47 5.01
CA TYR A 28 14.88 4.54 5.29
C TYR A 28 16.22 4.99 4.72
N LEU A 29 16.23 5.52 3.49
CA LEU A 29 17.47 5.90 2.79
C LEU A 29 18.26 7.00 3.54
N PRO A 30 17.68 8.15 3.91
CA PRO A 30 18.41 9.13 4.71
C PRO A 30 18.71 8.63 6.13
N MET A 31 17.83 7.81 6.70
CA MET A 31 18.03 7.25 8.04
C MET A 31 19.24 6.32 8.11
N ILE A 32 19.36 5.35 7.17
CA ILE A 32 20.48 4.41 7.17
C ILE A 32 21.79 5.12 6.86
N TRP A 33 21.76 6.11 5.95
CA TRP A 33 22.91 6.94 5.64
C TRP A 33 23.43 7.66 6.91
N LEU A 34 22.54 8.29 7.67
CA LEU A 34 22.87 8.98 8.91
C LEU A 34 23.36 8.02 10.02
N VAL A 35 22.75 6.84 10.14
CA VAL A 35 23.16 5.81 11.12
C VAL A 35 24.55 5.26 10.79
N LEU A 36 24.87 5.07 9.50
CA LEU A 36 26.19 4.63 9.05
C LEU A 36 27.26 5.71 9.30
N GLU A 37 26.94 6.98 9.04
CA GLU A 37 27.87 8.09 9.24
C GLU A 37 28.20 8.31 10.72
N ILE A 38 27.18 8.24 11.60
CA ILE A 38 27.35 8.51 13.03
C ILE A 38 27.86 7.30 13.82
N SER A 39 27.27 6.12 13.62
CA SER A 39 27.43 5.04 14.60
C SER A 39 28.75 4.28 14.46
N GLN A 40 29.33 4.19 13.25
CA GLN A 40 30.50 3.37 12.93
C GLN A 40 30.44 1.94 13.52
N SER A 41 29.24 1.46 13.85
CA SER A 41 28.99 0.29 14.68
C SER A 41 27.89 -0.56 14.06
N ASP A 42 28.26 -1.78 13.68
CA ASP A 42 27.35 -2.73 13.03
C ASP A 42 26.17 -3.11 13.93
N ARG A 43 26.39 -3.12 15.26
CA ARG A 43 25.33 -3.45 16.24
C ARG A 43 24.22 -2.42 16.26
N VAL A 44 24.58 -1.14 16.27
CA VAL A 44 23.61 -0.03 16.29
C VAL A 44 22.85 0.02 14.97
N THR A 45 23.59 -0.11 13.86
CA THR A 45 23.00 -0.19 12.51
C THR A 45 22.01 -1.35 12.38
N GLY A 46 22.37 -2.54 12.89
CA GLY A 46 21.50 -3.71 12.88
C GLY A 46 20.21 -3.53 13.68
N LEU A 47 20.27 -2.87 14.84
CA LEU A 47 19.08 -2.59 15.65
C LEU A 47 18.10 -1.65 14.93
N PHE A 48 18.60 -0.58 14.33
CA PHE A 48 17.78 0.35 13.56
C PHE A 48 17.17 -0.31 12.33
N PHE A 49 17.94 -1.15 11.63
CA PHE A 49 17.44 -1.93 10.51
C PHE A 49 16.32 -2.88 10.95
N ALA A 50 16.51 -3.63 12.03
CA ALA A 50 15.50 -4.55 12.55
C ALA A 50 14.20 -3.81 12.93
N GLY A 51 14.30 -2.68 13.64
CA GLY A 51 13.16 -1.84 13.98
C GLY A 51 12.42 -1.32 12.74
N TRP A 52 13.17 -0.88 11.73
CA TRP A 52 12.59 -0.43 10.46
C TRP A 52 11.87 -1.57 9.71
N VAL A 53 12.45 -2.77 9.63
CA VAL A 53 11.82 -3.95 8.99
C VAL A 53 10.48 -4.28 9.66
N VAL A 54 10.41 -4.24 10.99
CA VAL A 54 9.16 -4.46 11.72
C VAL A 54 8.11 -3.42 11.34
N LEU A 55 8.48 -2.13 11.35
CA LEU A 55 7.58 -1.04 10.98
C LEU A 55 7.06 -1.19 9.54
N VAL A 56 7.92 -1.55 8.59
CA VAL A 56 7.54 -1.76 7.19
C VAL A 56 6.61 -2.96 7.06
N GLY A 57 6.90 -4.05 7.78
CA GLY A 57 6.03 -5.23 7.84
C GLY A 57 4.62 -4.88 8.31
N VAL A 58 4.49 -4.08 9.36
CA VAL A 58 3.19 -3.59 9.85
C VAL A 58 2.50 -2.71 8.80
N ALA A 59 3.20 -1.73 8.23
CA ALA A 59 2.65 -0.85 7.20
C ALA A 59 2.19 -1.61 5.94
N ALA A 60 2.97 -2.63 5.54
CA ALA A 60 2.67 -3.51 4.42
C ALA A 60 1.39 -4.30 4.67
N ASN A 61 1.23 -4.90 5.86
CA ASN A 61 0.00 -5.61 6.26
C ASN A 61 -1.21 -4.67 6.29
N LEU A 62 -1.09 -3.47 6.88
CA LEU A 62 -2.16 -2.47 6.88
C LEU A 62 -2.60 -2.06 5.47
N THR A 63 -1.68 -2.06 4.52
CA THR A 63 -1.95 -1.77 3.11
C THR A 63 -2.54 -2.98 2.37
N ALA A 64 -2.10 -4.19 2.71
CA ALA A 64 -2.59 -5.46 2.15
C ALA A 64 -4.08 -5.69 2.48
N PHE A 65 -4.47 -5.48 3.74
CA PHE A 65 -5.84 -5.69 4.24
C PHE A 65 -6.79 -4.51 3.97
N CYS A 66 -6.50 -3.68 2.97
CA CYS A 66 -7.41 -2.63 2.53
C CYS A 66 -8.52 -3.18 1.65
N ARG A 67 -9.78 -2.91 1.99
CA ARG A 67 -10.93 -3.26 1.13
C ARG A 67 -11.05 -2.31 -0.06
N CYS A 68 -11.42 -2.86 -1.20
CA CYS A 68 -11.75 -2.14 -2.41
C CYS A 68 -13.12 -1.47 -2.23
N PRO A 69 -13.27 -0.15 -2.43
CA PRO A 69 -14.56 0.53 -2.28
C PRO A 69 -15.59 0.19 -3.35
N GLN A 70 -15.18 -0.50 -4.43
CA GLN A 70 -16.08 -0.91 -5.51
C GLN A 70 -16.63 -2.33 -5.35
N CYS A 71 -15.78 -3.31 -5.00
CA CYS A 71 -16.18 -4.71 -4.89
C CYS A 71 -16.16 -5.28 -3.46
N GLY A 72 -15.70 -4.52 -2.47
CA GLY A 72 -15.65 -4.94 -1.06
C GLY A 72 -14.50 -5.90 -0.70
N ASN A 73 -13.92 -6.62 -1.67
CA ASN A 73 -12.79 -7.53 -1.46
C ASN A 73 -11.48 -6.81 -1.11
N PHE A 74 -10.50 -7.52 -0.57
CA PHE A 74 -9.17 -6.95 -0.35
C PHE A 74 -8.51 -6.53 -1.66
N PHE A 75 -8.04 -5.29 -1.72
CA PHE A 75 -7.53 -4.67 -2.95
C PHE A 75 -6.27 -5.38 -3.47
N HIS A 76 -5.35 -5.72 -2.56
CA HIS A 76 -4.04 -6.30 -2.85
C HIS A 76 -3.95 -7.80 -2.56
N LEU A 77 -5.02 -8.46 -2.07
CA LEU A 77 -4.99 -9.89 -1.73
C LEU A 77 -5.86 -10.68 -2.69
N ASN A 78 -5.26 -11.68 -3.34
CA ASN A 78 -5.97 -12.72 -4.09
C ASN A 78 -5.18 -14.03 -3.91
N GLY A 79 -5.49 -14.78 -2.85
CA GLY A 79 -4.70 -15.91 -2.38
C GLY A 79 -3.91 -15.59 -1.11
N VAL A 80 -2.77 -16.26 -0.93
CA VAL A 80 -1.97 -16.23 0.32
C VAL A 80 -1.05 -15.01 0.40
N VAL A 81 -0.56 -14.51 -0.74
CA VAL A 81 0.46 -13.44 -0.80
C VAL A 81 -0.17 -12.13 -1.26
N PRO A 82 0.07 -11.00 -0.57
CA PRO A 82 -0.35 -9.69 -1.04
C PRO A 82 0.47 -9.23 -2.26
N LEU A 83 -0.20 -8.83 -3.33
CA LEU A 83 0.40 -8.20 -4.50
C LEU A 83 0.07 -6.70 -4.52
N TYR A 84 1.09 -5.86 -4.34
CA TYR A 84 0.96 -4.40 -4.25
C TYR A 84 0.81 -3.69 -5.61
N LEU A 85 -0.08 -4.21 -6.47
CA LEU A 85 -0.36 -3.67 -7.81
C LEU A 85 -1.14 -2.35 -7.77
N ARG A 86 -1.22 -1.66 -8.92
CA ARG A 86 -2.00 -0.42 -9.07
C ARG A 86 -3.49 -0.67 -9.31
N HIS A 87 -3.89 -1.91 -9.52
CA HIS A 87 -5.26 -2.33 -9.80
C HIS A 87 -5.73 -3.35 -8.76
N CYS A 88 -7.02 -3.31 -8.43
CA CYS A 88 -7.64 -4.32 -7.57
C CYS A 88 -7.57 -5.69 -8.25
N LEU A 89 -7.10 -6.70 -7.52
CA LEU A 89 -6.94 -8.07 -8.03
C LEU A 89 -8.26 -8.79 -8.36
N HIS A 90 -9.39 -8.22 -7.94
CA HIS A 90 -10.73 -8.82 -8.13
C HIS A 90 -11.53 -8.14 -9.24
N CYS A 91 -11.61 -6.81 -9.20
CA CYS A 91 -12.48 -6.04 -10.10
C CYS A 91 -11.72 -5.13 -11.08
N GLY A 92 -10.38 -5.08 -11.01
CA GLY A 92 -9.56 -4.25 -11.89
C GLY A 92 -9.65 -2.75 -11.64
N LEU A 93 -10.25 -2.30 -10.52
CA LEU A 93 -10.31 -0.88 -10.15
C LEU A 93 -8.88 -0.31 -10.02
N HIS A 94 -8.57 0.75 -10.76
CA HIS A 94 -7.28 1.43 -10.63
C HIS A 94 -7.24 2.30 -9.38
N ILE A 95 -6.07 2.41 -8.76
CA ILE A 95 -5.87 3.17 -7.51
C ILE A 95 -6.16 4.68 -7.65
N SER A 96 -6.11 5.23 -8.88
CA SER A 96 -6.52 6.62 -9.13
C SER A 96 -8.05 6.81 -9.08
N GLY A 97 -8.83 5.73 -9.02
CA GLY A 97 -10.29 5.77 -9.06
C GLY A 97 -10.86 6.32 -10.36
N ASP A 98 -10.01 6.49 -11.36
CA ASP A 98 -10.36 6.95 -12.69
C ASP A 98 -10.88 5.75 -13.49
N PRO A 99 -12.17 5.77 -13.92
CA PRO A 99 -12.75 4.68 -14.70
C PRO A 99 -11.95 4.37 -15.97
N ALA A 100 -11.36 5.38 -16.62
CA ALA A 100 -10.59 5.22 -17.85
C ALA A 100 -9.30 4.41 -17.66
N ARG A 101 -8.84 4.24 -16.41
CA ARG A 101 -7.61 3.51 -16.07
C ARG A 101 -7.88 2.12 -15.51
N ASN A 102 -9.14 1.72 -15.38
CA ASN A 102 -9.50 0.40 -14.87
C ASN A 102 -9.02 -0.68 -15.84
N ALA A 103 -8.45 -1.76 -15.30
CA ALA A 103 -7.95 -2.87 -16.11
C ALA A 103 -9.07 -3.61 -16.85
N PHE A 104 -10.29 -3.54 -16.32
CA PHE A 104 -11.48 -4.13 -16.92
C PHE A 104 -12.62 -3.11 -16.91
N GLU A 105 -13.20 -2.87 -18.08
CA GLU A 105 -14.43 -2.13 -18.23
C GLU A 105 -15.58 -3.08 -17.91
N ARG A 106 -16.33 -2.79 -16.83
CA ARG A 106 -17.40 -3.62 -16.23
C ARG A 106 -17.90 -4.79 -17.11
N ARG A 107 -17.40 -6.02 -16.89
CA ARG A 107 -18.30 -7.19 -16.99
C ARG A 107 -19.24 -7.09 -15.81
N ARG A 108 -20.43 -6.51 -16.02
CA ARG A 108 -21.58 -6.75 -15.15
C ARG A 108 -21.73 -8.28 -15.09
N ARG A 109 -21.45 -8.91 -13.94
CA ARG A 109 -22.01 -10.25 -13.71
C ARG A 109 -23.53 -10.05 -13.66
N PRO A 110 -24.32 -10.78 -14.44
CA PRO A 110 -25.77 -10.78 -14.31
C PRO A 110 -26.19 -11.23 -12.91
#